data_AF-A0A7V5LU11-F1
#
_entry.id   AF-A0A7V5LU11-F1
#
_cell.length_a   1.000
_cell.length_b   1.000
_cell.length_c   1.000
_cell.angle_alpha   90.00
_cell.angle_beta   90.00
_cell.angle_gamma   90.00
#
_symmetry.space_group_name_H-M   'P 1'
#
loop_
_entity.id
_entity.type
_entity.pdbx_description
1 polymer ?
#
loop_
_entity_poly.entity_id
_entity_poly.type
_entity_poly.pdbx_seq_one_letter_code
_entity_poly.pdbx_strand_id
1 'polypeptide(L)'
;MAERIVKAPRGTKLTCKSWQTEAAMRMLMNNLDPDVAKDPAHLIVYGGTGKAARNWEAFEAIVETLKELENDETLLVQSGKPVGVFKTHEWAPRVLIANSNLVPKWATWEYFRELEERGLIMYGQMTAGSWIYIGTQGILQGTYETFYAAARKHFSGTLKGKIILTAGLGEMGGAQPLAATLNDGVMIAVEVNPWAIERRIKTGYLDTWTDDIDKALKMADEARKKGEPLSIGLLGNAAEV
;
A
#
# COMPACT_ATOMS: atom_id res chain seq x y z
N MET A 1 8.63 20.00 15.82
CA MET A 1 7.16 20.00 15.88
C MET A 1 6.73 18.58 16.19
N ALA A 2 5.75 18.34 17.06
CA ALA A 2 5.29 16.98 17.34
C ALA A 2 4.73 16.35 16.05
N GLU A 3 5.12 15.12 15.76
CA GLU A 3 4.70 14.40 14.56
C GLU A 3 3.19 14.16 14.63
N ARG A 4 2.45 14.57 13.58
CA ARG A 4 1.00 14.43 13.54
C ARG A 4 0.62 12.97 13.32
N ILE A 5 0.08 12.33 14.34
CA ILE A 5 -0.39 10.95 14.26
C ILE A 5 -1.88 10.95 13.86
N VAL A 6 -2.19 10.36 12.72
CA VAL A 6 -3.57 10.14 12.26
C VAL A 6 -3.93 8.69 12.53
N LYS A 7 -5.07 8.46 13.21
CA LYS A 7 -5.67 7.13 13.37
C LYS A 7 -7.17 7.23 13.14
N ALA A 8 -7.73 6.19 12.55
CA ALA A 8 -9.16 6.14 12.32
C ALA A 8 -9.92 5.95 13.65
N PRO A 9 -11.04 6.67 13.86
CA PRO A 9 -11.92 6.45 15.01
C PRO A 9 -12.36 4.98 15.15
N ARG A 10 -12.60 4.56 16.39
CA ARG A 10 -12.98 3.19 16.76
C ARG A 10 -14.29 3.19 17.53
N GLY A 11 -14.94 2.03 17.62
CA GLY A 11 -16.22 1.86 18.32
C GLY A 11 -17.43 2.37 17.51
N THR A 12 -18.58 2.43 18.18
CA THR A 12 -19.89 2.66 17.58
C THR A 12 -20.35 4.12 17.58
N LYS A 13 -19.64 5.01 18.26
CA LYS A 13 -19.96 6.45 18.29
C LYS A 13 -19.58 7.09 16.95
N LEU A 14 -20.53 7.79 16.33
CA LEU A 14 -20.33 8.53 15.09
C LEU A 14 -19.71 9.91 15.36
N THR A 15 -18.86 10.34 14.44
CA THR A 15 -18.36 11.72 14.31
C THR A 15 -19.06 12.43 13.15
N CYS A 16 -19.37 11.72 12.06
CA CYS A 16 -20.15 12.19 10.92
C CYS A 16 -21.66 11.97 11.12
N LYS A 17 -22.48 12.57 10.24
CA LYS A 17 -23.95 12.47 10.27
C LYS A 17 -24.52 11.08 9.95
N SER A 18 -23.74 10.20 9.30
CA SER A 18 -24.15 8.81 9.03
C SER A 18 -22.98 7.84 8.95
N TRP A 19 -23.29 6.55 8.99
CA TRP A 19 -22.28 5.49 8.82
C TRP A 19 -21.58 5.51 7.46
N GLN A 20 -22.26 5.98 6.40
CA GLN A 20 -21.65 6.04 5.07
C GLN A 20 -20.53 7.09 5.00
N THR A 21 -20.76 8.28 5.58
CA THR A 21 -19.77 9.35 5.62
C THR A 21 -18.69 9.10 6.68
N GLU A 22 -19.07 8.52 7.82
CA GLU A 22 -18.14 8.03 8.84
C GLU A 22 -17.18 6.98 8.27
N ALA A 23 -17.69 6.04 7.47
CA ALA A 23 -16.86 5.02 6.83
C ALA A 23 -15.80 5.66 5.93
N ALA A 24 -16.18 6.60 5.06
CA ALA A 24 -15.22 7.31 4.21
C ALA A 24 -14.14 8.04 5.04
N MET A 25 -14.55 8.74 6.11
CA MET A 25 -13.61 9.44 6.99
C MET A 25 -12.67 8.46 7.71
N ARG A 26 -13.20 7.38 8.29
CA ARG A 26 -12.38 6.35 8.95
C ARG A 26 -11.41 5.72 7.97
N MET A 27 -11.84 5.41 6.76
CA MET A 27 -10.96 4.78 5.78
C MET A 27 -9.87 5.74 5.27
N LEU A 28 -10.17 7.02 5.08
CA LEU A 28 -9.17 8.06 4.81
C LEU A 28 -8.12 8.11 5.92
N MET A 29 -8.54 8.12 7.18
CA MET A 29 -7.65 8.16 8.33
C MET A 29 -6.87 6.84 8.51
N ASN A 30 -7.46 5.70 8.16
CA ASN A 30 -6.79 4.40 8.18
C ASN A 30 -5.63 4.33 7.18
N ASN A 31 -5.82 4.92 5.99
CA ASN A 31 -4.75 5.05 4.99
C ASN A 31 -3.53 5.83 5.51
N LEU A 32 -3.66 6.59 6.60
CA LEU A 32 -2.58 7.37 7.22
C LEU A 32 -2.20 6.86 8.61
N ASP A 33 -2.71 5.72 9.04
CA ASP A 33 -2.28 5.10 10.30
C ASP A 33 -0.80 4.71 10.19
N PRO A 34 0.08 5.05 11.15
CA PRO A 34 1.50 4.66 11.11
C PRO A 34 1.74 3.15 10.95
N ASP A 35 0.82 2.33 11.45
CA ASP A 35 0.91 0.87 11.31
C ASP A 35 0.58 0.40 9.88
N VAL A 36 -0.08 1.24 9.08
CA VAL A 36 -0.56 0.96 7.72
C VAL A 36 0.29 1.65 6.66
N ALA A 37 0.48 2.97 6.77
CA ALA A 37 1.13 3.80 5.76
C ALA A 37 2.66 3.69 5.78
N LYS A 38 3.27 3.96 4.63
CA LYS A 38 4.71 4.08 4.50
C LYS A 38 5.27 5.30 5.22
N ASP A 39 4.70 6.48 4.93
CA ASP A 39 5.14 7.77 5.46
C ASP A 39 3.92 8.71 5.63
N PRO A 40 3.16 8.51 6.72
CA PRO A 40 1.91 9.23 6.96
C PRO A 40 2.12 10.72 7.22
N ALA A 41 3.29 11.14 7.73
CA ALA A 41 3.60 12.55 7.97
C ALA A 41 3.57 13.39 6.69
N HIS A 42 3.91 12.77 5.55
CA HIS A 42 3.84 13.37 4.21
C HIS A 42 2.62 12.91 3.40
N LEU A 43 1.62 12.31 4.07
CA LEU A 43 0.39 11.75 3.50
C LEU A 43 0.60 10.56 2.56
N ILE A 44 1.82 9.99 2.51
CA ILE A 44 2.20 8.93 1.59
C ILE A 44 1.79 7.58 2.18
N VAL A 45 0.93 6.89 1.45
CA VAL A 45 0.42 5.57 1.81
C VAL A 45 1.35 4.48 1.29
N TYR A 46 1.55 4.38 -0.03
CA TYR A 46 2.41 3.38 -0.67
C TYR A 46 2.79 3.74 -2.11
N GLY A 47 3.60 2.87 -2.75
CA GLY A 47 3.83 2.92 -4.19
C GLY A 47 4.62 4.14 -4.66
N GLY A 48 5.68 4.50 -3.94
CA GLY A 48 6.43 5.74 -4.17
C GLY A 48 5.77 6.90 -3.44
N THR A 49 5.16 7.83 -4.17
CA THR A 49 4.53 9.06 -3.65
C THR A 49 2.98 8.98 -3.64
N GLY A 50 2.41 7.77 -3.65
CA GLY A 50 0.96 7.58 -3.61
C GLY A 50 0.36 8.13 -2.30
N LYS A 51 -0.46 9.17 -2.39
CA LYS A 51 -0.97 9.92 -1.23
C LYS A 51 -2.48 9.73 -1.00
N ALA A 52 -2.91 9.92 0.25
CA ALA A 52 -4.31 9.89 0.64
C ALA A 52 -5.06 11.21 0.38
N ALA A 53 -4.35 12.34 0.50
CA ALA A 53 -4.84 13.69 0.22
C ALA A 53 -3.68 14.55 -0.34
N ARG A 54 -4.00 15.64 -1.05
CA ARG A 54 -2.99 16.40 -1.80
C ARG A 54 -1.94 17.04 -0.89
N ASN A 55 -2.41 17.63 0.20
CA ASN A 55 -1.65 18.29 1.24
C ASN A 55 -2.49 18.30 2.53
N TRP A 56 -1.92 18.77 3.65
CA TRP A 56 -2.60 18.75 4.95
C TRP A 56 -3.85 19.63 5.00
N GLU A 57 -3.82 20.78 4.32
CA GLU A 57 -5.01 21.65 4.18
C GLU A 57 -6.16 20.91 3.50
N ALA A 58 -5.88 20.21 2.40
CA ALA A 58 -6.89 19.40 1.71
C ALA A 58 -7.38 18.23 2.57
N PHE A 59 -6.49 17.57 3.32
CA PHE A 59 -6.87 16.52 4.25
C PHE A 59 -7.87 17.03 5.30
N GLU A 60 -7.56 18.16 5.95
CA GLU A 60 -8.42 18.78 6.95
C GLU A 60 -9.76 19.19 6.36
N ALA A 61 -9.74 19.82 5.19
CA ALA A 61 -10.96 20.19 4.49
C ALA A 61 -11.83 18.98 4.12
N ILE A 62 -11.23 17.85 3.72
CA ILE A 62 -11.97 16.61 3.45
C ILE A 62 -12.61 16.09 4.74
N VAL A 63 -11.86 16.02 5.83
CA VAL A 63 -12.37 15.53 7.13
C VAL A 63 -13.53 16.39 7.62
N GLU A 64 -13.39 17.71 7.60
CA GLU A 64 -14.47 18.62 8.02
C GLU A 64 -15.69 18.52 7.09
N THR A 65 -15.47 18.41 5.78
CA THR A 65 -16.59 18.24 4.83
C THR A 65 -17.33 16.94 5.07
N LEU A 66 -16.64 15.82 5.34
CA LEU A 66 -17.27 14.52 5.60
C LEU A 66 -18.07 14.51 6.92
N LYS A 67 -17.68 15.29 7.92
CA LYS A 67 -18.45 15.43 9.17
C LYS A 67 -19.81 16.08 8.94
N GLU A 68 -19.84 17.08 8.07
CA GLU A 68 -21.04 17.87 7.78
C GLU A 68 -21.87 17.38 6.59
N LEU A 69 -21.34 16.47 5.76
CA LEU A 69 -22.01 15.98 4.55
C LEU A 69 -23.34 15.28 4.87
N GLU A 70 -24.42 15.76 4.24
CA GLU A 70 -25.75 15.17 4.39
C GLU A 70 -25.92 13.87 3.60
N ASN A 71 -26.93 13.07 3.95
CA ASN A 71 -27.15 11.76 3.33
C ASN A 71 -27.55 11.84 1.85
N ASP A 72 -28.08 12.97 1.38
CA ASP A 72 -28.42 13.21 -0.02
C ASP A 72 -27.37 14.05 -0.76
N GLU A 73 -26.20 14.30 -0.15
CA GLU A 73 -25.10 15.04 -0.77
C GLU A 73 -23.97 14.13 -1.24
N THR A 74 -23.18 14.64 -2.18
CA THR A 74 -21.99 13.99 -2.73
C THR A 74 -20.80 14.96 -2.74
N LEU A 75 -19.70 14.59 -2.08
CA LEU A 75 -18.41 15.28 -2.14
C LEU A 75 -17.64 14.90 -3.40
N LEU A 76 -17.12 15.89 -4.12
CA LEU A 76 -16.17 15.70 -5.22
C LEU A 76 -14.73 15.93 -4.74
N VAL A 77 -13.88 14.91 -4.92
CA VAL A 77 -12.44 15.00 -4.66
C VAL A 77 -11.67 14.93 -5.98
N GLN A 78 -10.99 16.02 -6.31
CA GLN A 78 -10.14 16.12 -7.49
C GLN A 78 -8.68 16.05 -7.06
N SER A 79 -7.95 15.02 -7.49
CA SER A 79 -6.53 14.79 -7.12
C SER A 79 -6.25 15.10 -5.65
N GLY A 80 -6.97 14.43 -4.76
CA GLY A 80 -6.83 14.57 -3.31
C GLY A 80 -7.24 15.91 -2.70
N LYS A 81 -7.98 16.78 -3.41
CA LYS A 81 -8.51 18.04 -2.90
C LYS A 81 -10.05 18.03 -2.94
N PRO A 82 -10.76 18.44 -1.87
CA PRO A 82 -12.21 18.59 -1.90
C PRO A 82 -12.56 19.85 -2.70
N VAL A 83 -13.30 19.71 -3.80
CA VAL A 83 -13.56 20.82 -4.74
C VAL A 83 -15.02 21.26 -4.80
N GLY A 84 -15.94 20.48 -4.24
CA GLY A 84 -17.35 20.86 -4.18
C GLY A 84 -18.22 19.76 -3.59
N VAL A 85 -19.38 20.18 -3.09
CA VAL A 85 -20.45 19.30 -2.61
C VAL A 85 -21.69 19.62 -3.41
N PHE A 86 -22.39 18.60 -3.89
CA PHE A 86 -23.61 18.74 -4.67
C PHE A 86 -24.72 17.89 -4.09
N LYS A 87 -25.95 18.42 -4.15
CA LYS A 87 -27.14 17.65 -3.85
C LYS A 87 -27.36 16.56 -4.91
N THR A 88 -27.63 15.36 -4.43
CA THR A 88 -27.86 14.13 -5.21
C THR A 88 -29.06 13.41 -4.62
N HIS A 89 -28.89 12.19 -4.09
CA HIS A 89 -29.92 11.42 -3.39
C HIS A 89 -29.25 10.37 -2.49
N GLU A 90 -30.00 9.79 -1.54
CA GLU A 90 -29.47 8.84 -0.54
C GLU A 90 -28.80 7.60 -1.14
N TRP A 91 -29.23 7.15 -2.32
CA TRP A 91 -28.66 5.99 -3.02
C TRP A 91 -27.39 6.30 -3.85
N ALA A 92 -27.00 7.56 -3.99
CA ALA A 92 -25.80 7.95 -4.71
C ALA A 92 -24.54 7.66 -3.87
N PRO A 93 -23.34 7.60 -4.46
CA PRO A 93 -22.09 7.58 -3.69
C PRO A 93 -21.92 8.87 -2.88
N ARG A 94 -21.53 8.79 -1.62
CA ARG A 94 -21.23 9.99 -0.79
C ARG A 94 -19.98 10.74 -1.26
N VAL A 95 -19.06 10.06 -1.92
CA VAL A 95 -17.80 10.65 -2.40
C VAL A 95 -17.52 10.14 -3.81
N LEU A 96 -17.21 11.05 -4.73
CA LEU A 96 -16.68 10.74 -6.06
C LEU A 96 -15.25 11.27 -6.17
N ILE A 97 -14.33 10.41 -6.60
CA ILE A 97 -12.89 10.69 -6.58
C ILE A 97 -12.32 10.54 -7.98
N ALA A 98 -11.61 11.56 -8.45
CA ALA A 98 -10.86 11.53 -9.70
C ALA A 98 -9.43 12.03 -9.45
N ASN A 99 -8.46 11.11 -9.38
CA ASN A 99 -7.06 11.41 -9.06
C ASN A 99 -6.16 11.23 -10.27
N SER A 100 -5.16 12.11 -10.41
CA SER A 100 -4.03 11.95 -11.34
C SER A 100 -4.37 11.86 -12.84
N ASN A 101 -5.61 12.15 -13.21
CA ASN A 101 -6.04 12.13 -14.60
C ASN A 101 -5.40 13.28 -15.38
N LEU A 102 -4.75 12.95 -16.49
CA LEU A 102 -4.15 13.89 -17.43
C LEU A 102 -4.61 13.52 -18.84
N VAL A 103 -4.79 14.54 -19.70
CA VAL A 103 -5.06 14.31 -21.12
C VAL A 103 -3.87 13.53 -21.71
N PRO A 104 -4.06 12.49 -22.55
CA PRO A 104 -3.00 11.52 -22.87
C PRO A 104 -1.69 12.13 -23.38
N LYS A 105 -1.73 13.19 -24.18
CA LYS A 105 -0.53 13.91 -24.67
C LYS A 105 0.36 14.46 -23.54
N TRP A 106 -0.23 14.74 -22.38
CA TRP A 106 0.44 15.30 -21.21
C TRP A 106 0.60 14.29 -20.07
N ALA A 107 0.17 13.03 -20.24
CA ALA A 107 0.27 11.99 -19.22
C ALA A 107 1.71 11.45 -19.09
N THR A 108 2.62 12.34 -18.71
CA THR A 108 4.06 12.11 -18.53
C THR A 108 4.45 12.45 -17.09
N TRP A 109 5.53 11.86 -16.60
CA TRP A 109 6.01 12.12 -15.24
C TRP A 109 6.58 13.53 -15.09
N GLU A 110 7.19 14.05 -16.13
CA GLU A 110 7.77 15.40 -16.17
C GLU A 110 6.66 16.44 -15.95
N TYR A 111 5.58 16.35 -16.73
CA TYR A 111 4.45 17.26 -16.58
C TYR A 111 3.67 17.03 -15.28
N PHE A 112 3.54 15.78 -14.84
CA PHE A 112 2.97 15.47 -13.54
C PHE A 112 3.73 16.17 -12.40
N ARG A 113 5.07 16.10 -12.41
CA ARG A 113 5.93 16.73 -11.39
C ARG A 113 5.84 18.26 -11.44
N GLU A 114 5.79 18.85 -12.63
CA GLU A 114 5.56 20.30 -12.77
C GLU A 114 4.23 20.71 -12.09
N LEU A 115 3.15 19.96 -12.30
CA LEU A 115 1.87 20.21 -11.64
C LEU A 115 1.92 19.94 -10.13
N GLU A 116 2.70 18.96 -9.68
CA GLU A 116 2.86 18.63 -8.26
C GLU A 116 3.59 19.75 -7.52
N GLU A 117 4.67 20.27 -8.09
CA GLU A 117 5.42 21.44 -7.55
C GLU A 117 4.52 22.68 -7.44
N ARG A 118 3.57 22.82 -8.37
CA ARG A 118 2.56 23.89 -8.36
C ARG A 118 1.37 23.61 -7.43
N GLY A 119 1.32 22.46 -6.76
CA GLY A 119 0.23 22.06 -5.88
C GLY A 119 -1.10 21.73 -6.59
N LEU A 120 -1.05 21.39 -7.88
CA LEU A 120 -2.23 21.20 -8.74
C LEU A 120 -2.64 19.73 -8.89
N ILE A 121 -1.77 18.79 -8.55
CA ILE A 121 -2.03 17.35 -8.71
C ILE A 121 -1.55 16.56 -7.49
N MET A 122 -2.02 15.32 -7.41
CA MET A 122 -1.61 14.31 -6.42
C MET A 122 -1.53 12.98 -7.13
N TYR A 123 -0.57 12.13 -6.77
CA TYR A 123 -0.50 10.75 -7.25
C TYR A 123 -1.39 9.89 -6.35
N GLY A 124 -2.49 9.38 -6.91
CA GLY A 124 -3.48 8.61 -6.15
C GLY A 124 -3.15 7.13 -5.99
N GLN A 125 -2.19 6.61 -6.76
CA GLN A 125 -2.01 5.16 -6.93
C GLN A 125 -3.39 4.53 -7.23
N MET A 126 -3.71 3.35 -6.70
CA MET A 126 -5.00 2.69 -6.79
C MET A 126 -5.79 2.94 -5.51
N THR A 127 -5.31 2.43 -4.37
CA THR A 127 -6.04 2.44 -3.08
C THR A 127 -5.57 3.51 -2.10
N ALA A 128 -4.51 4.25 -2.43
CA ALA A 128 -3.99 5.34 -1.60
C ALA A 128 -4.95 6.53 -1.64
N GLY A 129 -5.22 7.06 -2.83
CA GLY A 129 -6.11 8.21 -3.02
C GLY A 129 -7.60 7.89 -3.04
N SER A 130 -7.98 6.61 -2.95
CA SER A 130 -9.37 6.15 -2.89
C SER A 130 -9.76 5.53 -1.54
N TRP A 131 -8.85 5.61 -0.56
CA TRP A 131 -9.13 5.33 0.85
C TRP A 131 -9.62 3.90 1.10
N ILE A 132 -8.86 2.91 0.63
CA ILE A 132 -9.18 1.49 0.88
C ILE A 132 -7.92 0.64 1.01
N TYR A 133 -6.81 1.25 1.43
CA TYR A 133 -5.56 0.54 1.65
C TYR A 133 -5.57 -0.11 3.04
N ILE A 134 -5.19 -1.39 3.09
CA ILE A 134 -5.24 -2.23 4.29
C ILE A 134 -3.87 -2.80 4.64
N GLY A 135 -2.81 -2.07 4.28
CA GLY A 135 -1.45 -2.56 4.42
C GLY A 135 -1.13 -3.65 3.39
N THR A 136 -0.03 -4.34 3.65
CA THR A 136 0.53 -5.38 2.78
C THR A 136 -0.42 -6.55 2.51
N GLN A 137 -1.41 -6.77 3.39
CA GLN A 137 -2.43 -7.81 3.20
C GLN A 137 -3.22 -7.61 1.90
N GLY A 138 -3.42 -6.37 1.46
CA GLY A 138 -4.23 -6.06 0.27
C GLY A 138 -3.73 -6.72 -1.02
N ILE A 139 -2.44 -7.05 -1.11
CA ILE A 139 -1.85 -7.71 -2.28
C ILE A 139 -1.44 -9.16 -2.01
N LEU A 140 -1.43 -9.60 -0.76
CA LEU A 140 -0.95 -10.92 -0.35
C LEU A 140 -1.62 -12.06 -1.10
N GLN A 141 -2.95 -12.07 -1.17
CA GLN A 141 -3.67 -13.13 -1.88
C GLN A 141 -3.34 -13.12 -3.37
N GLY A 142 -3.27 -11.95 -4.01
CA GLY A 142 -2.93 -11.86 -5.43
C GLY A 142 -1.52 -12.40 -5.73
N THR A 143 -0.55 -12.09 -4.87
CA THR A 143 0.81 -12.63 -4.99
C THR A 143 0.85 -14.14 -4.72
N TYR A 144 0.12 -14.62 -3.71
CA TYR A 144 -0.02 -16.06 -3.43
C TYR A 144 -0.59 -16.81 -4.64
N GLU A 145 -1.69 -16.32 -5.22
CA GLU A 145 -2.33 -16.95 -6.40
C GLU A 145 -1.41 -16.93 -7.62
N THR A 146 -0.60 -15.89 -7.76
CA THR A 146 0.40 -15.81 -8.84
C THR A 146 1.46 -16.90 -8.68
N PHE A 147 2.00 -17.08 -7.48
CA PHE A 147 2.95 -18.15 -7.20
C PHE A 147 2.32 -19.54 -7.33
N TYR A 148 1.09 -19.72 -6.86
CA TYR A 148 0.34 -20.96 -7.02
C TYR A 148 0.11 -21.30 -8.50
N ALA A 149 -0.28 -20.31 -9.32
CA ALA A 149 -0.46 -20.48 -10.76
C ALA A 149 0.86 -20.86 -11.45
N ALA A 150 1.97 -20.22 -11.08
CA ALA A 150 3.29 -20.59 -11.57
C ALA A 150 3.68 -22.02 -11.16
N ALA A 151 3.41 -22.40 -9.91
CA ALA A 151 3.63 -23.76 -9.40
C ALA A 151 2.86 -24.81 -10.20
N ARG A 152 1.57 -24.56 -10.47
CA ARG A 152 0.74 -25.46 -11.29
C ARG A 152 1.26 -25.59 -12.72
N LYS A 153 1.69 -24.49 -13.32
CA LYS A 153 2.13 -24.47 -14.71
C LYS A 153 3.51 -25.11 -14.92
N HIS A 154 4.43 -24.95 -13.96
CA HIS A 154 5.84 -25.28 -14.16
C HIS A 154 6.38 -26.37 -13.21
N PHE A 155 5.72 -26.63 -12.09
CA PHE A 155 6.27 -27.45 -10.99
C PHE A 155 5.24 -28.42 -10.40
N SER A 156 4.30 -28.90 -11.22
CA SER A 156 3.29 -29.89 -10.83
C SER A 156 2.44 -29.49 -9.61
N GLY A 157 2.23 -28.18 -9.43
CA GLY A 157 1.33 -27.64 -8.40
C GLY A 157 1.97 -27.32 -7.04
N THR A 158 3.30 -27.40 -6.88
CA THR A 158 3.96 -27.06 -5.61
C THR A 158 5.28 -26.30 -5.83
N LEU A 159 5.61 -25.37 -4.93
CA LEU A 159 6.94 -24.73 -4.88
C LEU A 159 7.86 -25.36 -3.84
N LYS A 160 7.46 -26.49 -3.22
CA LYS A 160 8.31 -27.24 -2.30
C LYS A 160 9.64 -27.61 -2.96
N GLY A 161 10.74 -27.23 -2.31
CA GLY A 161 12.08 -27.45 -2.84
C GLY A 161 12.43 -26.58 -4.06
N LYS A 162 11.72 -25.46 -4.27
CA LYS A 162 12.05 -24.41 -5.24
C LYS A 162 12.49 -23.15 -4.51
N ILE A 163 13.40 -22.41 -5.15
CA ILE A 163 13.85 -21.09 -4.69
C ILE A 163 13.28 -20.05 -5.64
N ILE A 164 12.66 -19.02 -5.08
CA ILE A 164 12.17 -17.83 -5.78
C ILE A 164 13.15 -16.69 -5.47
N LEU A 165 13.64 -16.03 -6.52
CA LEU A 165 14.41 -14.80 -6.40
C LEU A 165 13.55 -13.62 -6.82
N THR A 166 13.53 -12.57 -6.00
CA THR A 166 12.84 -11.31 -6.30
C THR A 166 13.53 -10.14 -5.60
N ALA A 167 12.99 -8.93 -5.75
CA ALA A 167 13.43 -7.74 -5.06
C ALA A 167 12.26 -6.85 -4.60
N GLY A 168 12.54 -5.99 -3.62
CA GLY A 168 11.63 -4.99 -3.08
C GLY A 168 10.71 -5.53 -1.98
N LEU A 169 10.91 -5.04 -0.76
CA LEU A 169 10.14 -5.35 0.45
C LEU A 169 9.33 -4.15 0.96
N GLY A 170 9.01 -3.22 0.06
CA GLY A 170 8.11 -2.10 0.31
C GLY A 170 6.67 -2.54 0.65
N GLU A 171 5.75 -1.57 0.71
CA GLU A 171 4.37 -1.81 1.18
C GLU A 171 3.58 -2.90 0.44
N MET A 172 3.79 -3.03 -0.87
CA MET A 172 3.20 -4.13 -1.67
C MET A 172 4.17 -5.30 -1.84
N GLY A 173 5.43 -5.02 -2.20
CA GLY A 173 6.46 -6.05 -2.44
C GLY A 173 6.79 -6.88 -1.20
N GLY A 174 6.54 -6.35 0.01
CA GLY A 174 6.68 -7.05 1.27
C GLY A 174 5.70 -8.22 1.44
N ALA A 175 4.72 -8.39 0.57
CA ALA A 175 3.83 -9.55 0.56
C ALA A 175 4.47 -10.79 -0.08
N GLN A 176 5.50 -10.60 -0.92
CA GLN A 176 6.12 -11.69 -1.70
C GLN A 176 6.68 -12.80 -0.80
N PRO A 177 7.44 -12.49 0.27
CA PRO A 177 7.97 -13.50 1.20
C PRO A 177 6.91 -14.45 1.76
N LEU A 178 5.87 -13.91 2.38
CA LEU A 178 4.77 -14.71 2.96
C LEU A 178 3.97 -15.46 1.89
N ALA A 179 3.73 -14.84 0.73
CA ALA A 179 3.07 -15.51 -0.38
C ALA A 179 3.84 -16.72 -0.90
N ALA A 180 5.18 -16.65 -0.90
CA ALA A 180 6.05 -17.74 -1.30
C ALA A 180 6.04 -18.88 -0.28
N THR A 181 6.15 -18.57 1.02
CA THR A 181 6.15 -19.58 2.08
C THR A 181 4.79 -20.28 2.23
N LEU A 182 3.69 -19.56 2.00
CA LEU A 182 2.34 -20.16 1.89
C LEU A 182 2.19 -21.13 0.70
N ASN A 183 3.08 -21.06 -0.30
CA ASN A 183 3.16 -22.00 -1.42
C ASN A 183 4.27 -23.07 -1.21
N ASP A 184 4.73 -23.27 0.02
CA ASP A 184 5.84 -24.16 0.40
C ASP A 184 7.21 -23.79 -0.22
N GLY A 185 7.34 -22.58 -0.77
CA GLY A 185 8.54 -22.11 -1.44
C GLY A 185 9.59 -21.55 -0.48
N VAL A 186 10.83 -21.53 -0.97
CA VAL A 186 11.92 -20.74 -0.37
C VAL A 186 12.08 -19.46 -1.18
N MET A 187 12.25 -18.31 -0.52
CA MET A 187 12.45 -17.02 -1.20
C MET A 187 13.70 -16.31 -0.72
N ILE A 188 14.43 -15.72 -1.67
CA ILE A 188 15.38 -14.63 -1.41
C ILE A 188 14.78 -13.36 -2.03
N ALA A 189 14.57 -12.34 -1.20
CA ALA A 189 14.06 -11.04 -1.60
C ALA A 189 15.12 -9.97 -1.32
N VAL A 190 15.70 -9.40 -2.37
CA VAL A 190 16.71 -8.34 -2.27
C VAL A 190 16.04 -7.02 -1.92
N GLU A 191 16.52 -6.31 -0.90
CA GLU A 191 16.01 -5.01 -0.49
C GLU A 191 17.16 -4.09 -0.08
N VAL A 192 17.16 -2.85 -0.58
CA VAL A 192 18.23 -1.89 -0.34
C VAL A 192 18.03 -1.11 0.96
N ASN A 193 16.78 -0.99 1.41
CA ASN A 193 16.42 -0.23 2.60
C ASN A 193 16.22 -1.15 3.83
N PRO A 194 17.11 -1.09 4.83
CA PRO A 194 17.01 -1.94 6.02
C PRO A 194 15.70 -1.72 6.80
N TRP A 195 15.13 -0.51 6.79
CA TRP A 195 13.85 -0.24 7.43
C TRP A 195 12.71 -1.09 6.86
N ALA A 196 12.71 -1.34 5.54
CA ALA A 196 11.69 -2.16 4.92
C ALA A 196 11.82 -3.63 5.36
N ILE A 197 13.05 -4.15 5.45
CA ILE A 197 13.34 -5.49 5.99
C ILE A 197 12.82 -5.61 7.43
N GLU A 198 13.24 -4.70 8.31
CA GLU A 198 12.83 -4.69 9.71
C GLU A 198 11.31 -4.64 9.89
N ARG A 199 10.63 -3.82 9.08
CA ARG A 199 9.17 -3.73 9.09
C ARG A 199 8.53 -5.08 8.74
N ARG A 200 9.04 -5.80 7.73
CA ARG A 200 8.48 -7.11 7.34
C ARG A 200 8.73 -8.20 8.36
N ILE A 201 9.89 -8.21 9.02
CA ILE A 201 10.14 -9.08 10.17
C ILE A 201 9.12 -8.79 11.28
N LYS A 202 8.98 -7.51 11.68
CA LYS A 202 8.07 -7.10 12.75
C LYS A 202 6.62 -7.49 12.48
N THR A 203 6.18 -7.38 11.23
CA THR A 203 4.80 -7.73 10.83
C THR A 203 4.60 -9.21 10.51
N GLY A 204 5.62 -10.06 10.65
CA GLY A 204 5.54 -11.50 10.36
C GLY A 204 5.37 -11.81 8.86
N TYR A 205 5.77 -10.90 7.99
CA TYR A 205 5.76 -11.12 6.54
C TYR A 205 7.08 -11.72 6.05
N LEU A 206 8.18 -11.55 6.77
CA LEU A 206 9.51 -12.08 6.44
C LEU A 206 10.03 -12.88 7.64
N ASP A 207 10.71 -14.01 7.39
CA ASP A 207 11.21 -14.89 8.47
C ASP A 207 12.57 -14.43 9.01
N THR A 208 13.48 -14.07 8.10
CA THR A 208 14.86 -13.75 8.45
C THR A 208 15.52 -12.86 7.40
N TRP A 209 16.72 -12.35 7.70
CA TRP A 209 17.49 -11.55 6.76
C TRP A 209 19.00 -11.67 6.99
N THR A 210 19.78 -11.27 5.99
CA THR A 210 21.25 -11.14 6.05
C THR A 210 21.72 -10.10 5.04
N ASP A 211 22.93 -9.59 5.20
CA ASP A 211 23.63 -8.68 4.28
C ASP A 211 24.76 -9.37 3.49
N ASP A 212 24.75 -10.71 3.49
CA ASP A 212 25.78 -11.56 2.92
C ASP A 212 25.13 -12.54 1.93
N ILE A 213 25.53 -12.46 0.66
CA ILE A 213 24.99 -13.27 -0.43
C ILE A 213 25.25 -14.75 -0.20
N ASP A 214 26.46 -15.13 0.21
CA ASP A 214 26.84 -16.52 0.41
C ASP A 214 26.02 -17.16 1.54
N LYS A 215 25.80 -16.40 2.62
CA LYS A 215 24.93 -16.83 3.72
C LYS A 215 23.48 -16.96 3.28
N ALA A 216 22.94 -16.03 2.50
CA ALA A 216 21.59 -16.12 1.95
C ALA A 216 21.41 -17.36 1.07
N LEU A 217 22.37 -17.63 0.18
CA LEU A 217 22.38 -18.81 -0.69
C LEU A 217 22.45 -20.11 0.11
N LYS A 218 23.30 -20.16 1.14
CA LYS A 218 23.42 -21.33 2.03
C LYS A 218 22.10 -21.63 2.73
N MET A 219 21.48 -20.61 3.34
CA MET A 219 20.19 -20.75 4.03
C MET A 219 19.09 -21.23 3.07
N ALA A 220 19.04 -20.66 1.86
CA ALA A 220 18.06 -21.03 0.86
C ALA A 220 18.24 -22.48 0.38
N ASP A 221 19.47 -22.93 0.13
CA ASP A 221 19.74 -24.29 -0.32
C ASP A 221 19.46 -25.33 0.78
N GLU A 222 19.78 -25.02 2.04
CA GLU A 222 19.46 -25.88 3.18
C GLU A 222 17.93 -26.06 3.35
N ALA A 223 17.17 -24.97 3.32
CA ALA A 223 15.71 -25.01 3.42
C ALA A 223 15.09 -25.76 2.23
N ARG A 224 15.60 -25.49 1.01
CA ARG A 224 15.18 -26.17 -0.22
C ARG A 224 15.39 -27.68 -0.15
N LYS A 225 16.54 -28.14 0.35
CA LYS A 225 16.87 -29.57 0.50
C LYS A 225 15.98 -30.27 1.54
N LYS A 226 15.63 -29.58 2.62
CA LYS A 226 14.69 -30.08 3.64
C LYS A 226 13.23 -30.03 3.17
N GLY A 227 12.93 -29.20 2.17
CA GLY A 227 11.57 -28.95 1.72
C GLY A 227 10.78 -28.13 2.74
N GLU A 228 11.45 -27.26 3.49
CA GLU A 228 10.87 -26.34 4.47
C GLU A 228 10.74 -24.96 3.83
N PRO A 229 9.57 -24.30 3.92
CA PRO A 229 9.43 -22.93 3.44
C PRO A 229 10.27 -21.98 4.28
N LEU A 230 10.94 -21.02 3.62
CA LEU A 230 11.75 -20.01 4.28
C LEU A 230 11.84 -18.76 3.41
N SER A 231 11.62 -17.60 4.00
CA SER A 231 11.81 -16.31 3.33
C SER A 231 12.97 -15.51 3.93
N ILE A 232 13.86 -15.06 3.05
CA ILE A 232 15.14 -14.44 3.40
C ILE A 232 15.20 -13.05 2.74
N GLY A 233 15.29 -12.01 3.55
CA GLY A 233 15.65 -10.67 3.08
C GLY A 233 17.15 -10.59 2.87
N LEU A 234 17.59 -10.20 1.68
CA LEU A 234 19.00 -9.91 1.41
C LEU A 234 19.19 -8.39 1.33
N LEU A 235 19.89 -7.81 2.31
CA LEU A 235 20.23 -6.39 2.26
C LEU A 235 21.23 -6.14 1.13
N GLY A 236 20.80 -5.43 0.09
CA GLY A 236 21.63 -5.19 -1.09
C GLY A 236 20.86 -4.50 -2.21
N ASN A 237 21.57 -4.15 -3.29
CA ASN A 237 20.96 -3.59 -4.48
C ASN A 237 20.70 -4.71 -5.51
N ALA A 238 19.43 -4.87 -5.92
CA ALA A 238 19.04 -5.89 -6.89
C ALA A 238 19.67 -5.73 -8.28
N ALA A 239 20.27 -4.57 -8.60
CA ALA A 239 21.03 -4.36 -9.82
C ALA A 239 22.49 -4.84 -9.73
N GLU A 240 22.98 -5.13 -8.52
CA GLU A 240 24.35 -5.57 -8.24
C GLU A 240 24.42 -7.06 -7.87
N VAL A 241 23.43 -7.53 -7.09
CA VAL A 241 23.24 -8.94 -6.71
C VAL A 241 22.89 -9.80 -7.91
#